data_AF-A0A4Y2B344-F1
#
_entry.id   AF-A0A4Y2B344-F1
#
_cell.length_a   1.000
_cell.length_b   1.000
_cell.length_c   1.000
_cell.angle_alpha   90.00
_cell.angle_beta   90.00
_cell.angle_gamma   90.00
#
_symmetry.space_group_name_H-M   'P 1'
#
loop_
_entity.id
_entity.type
_entity.pdbx_description
1 polymer ?
#
loop_
_entity_poly.entity_id
_entity_poly.type
_entity_poly.pdbx_seq_one_letter_code
_entity_poly.pdbx_strand_id
1 'polypeptide(L)'
;MADMSFFTDCLKGLDDKIRKQKRRIILFNDQCPDHPPDTAFLKNITVKFFLVNCARKLQPQDLGVIKSLKQLYRKLLAKTAISSLDHVDSKNMKTDVLKAYNDGVAKCFTGNDKKLLRPWRIFSSRRCQSH
;
A
#
# COMPACT_ATOMS: atom_id res chain seq x y z
N MET A 1 -17.45 -16.42 2.12
CA MET A 1 -17.53 -15.96 0.72
C MET A 1 -17.02 -14.54 0.73
N ALA A 2 -15.93 -14.25 0.03
CA ALA A 2 -15.38 -12.90 -0.01
C ALA A 2 -16.28 -12.00 -0.86
N ASP A 3 -16.57 -10.81 -0.35
CA ASP A 3 -17.45 -9.85 -1.00
C ASP A 3 -16.68 -9.05 -2.06
N MET A 4 -16.82 -9.47 -3.32
CA MET A 4 -16.23 -8.82 -4.49
C MET A 4 -16.79 -7.41 -4.75
N SER A 5 -17.95 -7.07 -4.14
CA SER A 5 -18.64 -5.81 -4.41
C SER A 5 -17.84 -4.61 -3.91
N PHE A 6 -17.23 -4.73 -2.72
CA PHE A 6 -16.44 -3.65 -2.13
C PHE A 6 -15.26 -3.25 -3.02
N PHE A 7 -14.49 -4.22 -3.51
CA PHE A 7 -13.34 -3.93 -4.37
C PHE A 7 -13.77 -3.34 -5.71
N THR A 8 -14.86 -3.86 -6.27
CA THR A 8 -15.46 -3.35 -7.51
C THR A 8 -15.88 -1.89 -7.37
N ASP A 9 -16.53 -1.53 -6.27
CA ASP A 9 -16.97 -0.16 -6.02
C ASP A 9 -15.79 0.79 -5.76
N CYS A 10 -14.75 0.30 -5.09
CA CYS A 10 -13.49 1.03 -4.94
C CYS A 10 -12.86 1.32 -6.31
N LEU A 11 -12.81 0.33 -7.21
CA LEU A 11 -12.29 0.48 -8.57
C LEU A 11 -13.11 1.48 -9.40
N LYS A 12 -14.45 1.43 -9.35
CA LYS A 12 -15.32 2.40 -10.02
C LYS A 12 -15.05 3.82 -9.51
N GLY A 13 -14.97 4.00 -8.20
CA GLY A 13 -14.66 5.30 -7.60
C GLY A 13 -13.28 5.83 -7.99
N LEU A 14 -12.30 4.95 -8.17
CA LEU A 14 -10.98 5.32 -8.68
C LEU A 14 -11.03 5.69 -10.17
N ASP A 15 -11.73 4.92 -11.00
CA ASP A 15 -11.89 5.20 -12.44
C ASP A 15 -12.53 6.57 -12.67
N ASP A 16 -13.57 6.90 -11.91
CA ASP A 16 -14.23 8.20 -11.94
C ASP A 16 -13.27 9.35 -11.56
N LYS A 17 -12.40 9.14 -10.56
CA LYS A 17 -11.37 10.13 -10.17
C LYS A 17 -10.36 10.32 -11.29
N ILE A 18 -9.84 9.24 -11.87
CA ILE A 18 -8.87 9.30 -12.97
C ILE A 18 -9.49 9.92 -14.23
N ARG A 19 -10.77 9.63 -14.50
CA ARG A 19 -11.56 10.27 -15.56
C ARG A 19 -11.68 11.77 -15.34
N LYS A 20 -12.02 12.22 -14.13
CA LYS A 20 -12.08 13.65 -13.77
C LYS A 20 -10.73 14.34 -13.93
N GLN A 21 -9.63 13.63 -13.67
CA GLN A 21 -8.26 14.10 -13.91
C GLN A 21 -7.85 14.07 -15.39
N LYS A 22 -8.70 13.58 -16.29
CA LYS A 22 -8.45 13.42 -17.74
C LYS A 22 -7.20 12.58 -18.03
N ARG A 23 -6.99 11.51 -17.26
CA ARG A 23 -5.84 10.61 -17.42
C ARG A 23 -6.30 9.19 -17.73
N ARG A 24 -5.35 8.35 -18.15
CA ARG A 24 -5.46 6.90 -18.15
C ARG A 24 -4.27 6.31 -17.42
N ILE A 25 -4.52 5.27 -16.63
CA ILE A 25 -3.47 4.62 -15.82
C ILE A 25 -3.53 3.11 -15.97
N ILE A 26 -2.40 2.46 -15.68
CA ILE A 26 -2.33 1.00 -15.51
C ILE A 26 -2.21 0.74 -14.01
N LEU A 27 -3.09 -0.10 -13.48
CA LEU A 27 -3.08 -0.53 -12.09
C LEU A 27 -2.54 -1.95 -12.01
N PHE A 28 -1.41 -2.13 -11.34
CA PHE A 28 -0.84 -3.44 -11.07
C PHE A 28 -1.38 -4.00 -9.75
N ASN A 29 -1.99 -5.18 -9.80
CA ASN A 29 -2.62 -5.83 -8.65
C ASN A 29 -2.12 -7.27 -8.49
N ASP A 30 -2.17 -7.80 -7.27
CA ASP A 30 -1.89 -9.19 -6.98
C ASP A 30 -3.04 -10.12 -7.43
N GLN A 31 -2.73 -11.39 -7.67
CA GLN A 31 -3.73 -12.42 -7.93
C GLN A 31 -4.28 -12.95 -6.61
N CYS A 32 -5.16 -12.15 -5.98
CA CYS A 32 -5.98 -12.61 -4.87
C CYS A 32 -7.30 -13.20 -5.40
N PRO A 33 -7.78 -14.34 -4.88
CA PRO A 33 -9.10 -14.88 -5.22
C PRO A 33 -10.25 -13.90 -4.96
N ASP A 34 -10.00 -12.93 -4.07
CA ASP A 34 -10.97 -11.91 -3.66
C ASP A 34 -11.07 -10.72 -4.63
N HIS A 35 -10.35 -10.77 -5.75
CA HIS A 35 -10.44 -9.77 -6.81
C HIS A 35 -11.34 -10.24 -7.96
N PRO A 36 -12.17 -9.35 -8.53
CA PRO A 36 -12.99 -9.69 -9.67
C PRO A 36 -12.07 -10.05 -10.86
N PRO A 37 -12.30 -11.19 -11.52
CA PRO A 37 -11.52 -11.60 -12.68
C PRO A 37 -11.82 -10.73 -13.90
N ASP A 38 -13.01 -10.12 -13.95
CA ASP A 38 -13.42 -9.19 -15.00
C ASP A 38 -13.29 -7.74 -14.53
N THR A 39 -12.60 -6.92 -15.32
CA THR A 39 -12.44 -5.48 -15.11
C THR A 39 -12.85 -4.67 -16.35
N ALA A 40 -13.61 -5.24 -17.28
CA ALA A 40 -14.01 -4.59 -18.53
C ALA A 40 -14.91 -3.35 -18.33
N PHE A 41 -15.50 -3.19 -17.14
CA PHE A 41 -16.32 -2.03 -16.78
C PHE A 41 -15.50 -0.73 -16.57
N LEU A 42 -14.17 -0.81 -16.47
CA LEU A 42 -13.28 0.33 -16.29
C LEU A 42 -12.89 0.95 -17.64
N LYS A 43 -12.97 2.28 -17.76
CA LYS A 43 -12.66 2.97 -19.03
C LYS A 43 -11.28 3.63 -19.01
N ASN A 44 -10.92 4.20 -17.86
CA ASN A 44 -9.72 5.00 -17.68
C ASN A 44 -8.59 4.23 -16.98
N ILE A 45 -8.91 3.10 -16.36
CA ILE A 45 -7.96 2.21 -15.68
C ILE A 45 -7.85 0.89 -16.44
N THR A 46 -6.62 0.45 -16.70
CA THR A 46 -6.33 -0.92 -17.14
C THR A 46 -5.71 -1.69 -15.99
N VAL A 47 -6.39 -2.73 -15.51
CA VAL A 47 -5.86 -3.58 -14.44
C VAL A 47 -4.96 -4.66 -15.04
N LYS A 48 -3.78 -4.86 -14.45
CA LYS A 48 -2.83 -5.90 -14.79
C LYS A 48 -2.51 -6.69 -13.54
N PHE A 49 -2.67 -8.01 -13.62
CA PHE A 49 -2.38 -8.90 -12.51
C PHE A 49 -0.96 -9.45 -12.58
N PHE A 50 -0.28 -9.55 -11.44
CA PHE A 50 0.99 -10.26 -11.33
C PHE A 50 0.79 -11.78 -11.51
N LEU A 51 1.82 -12.51 -11.92
CA LEU A 51 1.72 -13.98 -12.02
C LEU A 51 1.51 -14.62 -10.63
N VAL A 52 0.81 -15.76 -10.59
CA VAL A 52 0.45 -16.52 -9.36
C VAL A 52 1.67 -16.73 -8.44
N ASN A 53 2.85 -16.89 -9.04
CA ASN A 53 4.10 -17.19 -8.35
C ASN A 53 5.03 -15.97 -8.20
N CYS A 54 4.55 -14.75 -8.43
CA CYS A 54 5.32 -13.55 -8.13
C CYS A 54 5.50 -13.46 -6.62
N ALA A 55 6.61 -14.00 -6.12
CA ALA A 55 7.01 -13.86 -4.74
C ALA A 55 6.90 -12.38 -4.35
N ARG A 56 6.35 -12.11 -3.16
CA ARG A 56 6.29 -10.83 -2.45
C ARG A 56 7.45 -9.85 -2.71
N LYS A 57 8.64 -10.40 -3.00
CA LYS A 57 9.85 -9.70 -3.40
C LYS A 57 9.75 -8.90 -4.72
N LEU A 58 8.79 -9.17 -5.60
CA LEU A 58 8.64 -8.45 -6.88
C LEU A 58 7.54 -7.38 -6.83
N GLN A 59 6.65 -7.45 -5.85
CA GLN A 59 5.52 -6.54 -5.76
C GLN A 59 5.98 -5.20 -5.17
N PRO A 60 5.82 -4.08 -5.91
CA PRO A 60 6.26 -2.76 -5.43
C PRO A 60 5.57 -2.34 -4.13
N GLN A 61 4.34 -2.81 -3.91
CA GLN A 61 3.57 -2.57 -2.69
C GLN A 61 4.25 -3.18 -1.47
N ASP A 62 4.68 -4.43 -1.56
CA ASP A 62 5.37 -5.12 -0.48
C ASP A 62 6.75 -4.56 -0.19
N LEU A 63 7.52 -4.28 -1.26
CA LEU A 63 8.88 -3.74 -1.13
C LEU A 63 8.93 -2.28 -0.72
N GLY A 64 7.92 -1.49 -1.10
CA GLY A 64 7.85 -0.06 -0.84
C GLY A 64 7.03 0.22 0.41
N VAL A 65 5.73 0.32 0.23
CA VAL A 65 4.80 0.87 1.23
C VAL A 65 4.74 -0.03 2.46
N ILE A 66 4.50 -1.34 2.29
CA ILE A 66 4.34 -2.27 3.42
C ILE A 66 5.65 -2.38 4.22
N LYS A 67 6.79 -2.54 3.55
CA LYS A 67 8.09 -2.59 4.21
C LYS A 67 8.33 -1.34 5.07
N SER A 68 8.02 -0.17 4.52
CA SER A 68 8.27 1.10 5.19
C SER A 68 7.32 1.32 6.37
N LEU A 69 6.05 0.95 6.21
CA LEU A 69 5.08 0.95 7.30
C LEU A 69 5.54 0.05 8.45
N LYS A 70 5.98 -1.18 8.14
CA LYS A 70 6.53 -2.11 9.14
C LYS A 70 7.75 -1.54 9.87
N GLN A 71 8.67 -0.88 9.14
CA GLN A 71 9.84 -0.26 9.75
C GLN A 71 9.47 0.90 10.66
N LEU A 72 8.55 1.77 10.24
CA LEU A 72 8.10 2.91 11.02
C LEU A 72 7.35 2.46 12.28
N TYR A 73 6.46 1.46 12.15
CA TYR A 73 5.75 0.86 13.27
C TYR A 73 6.73 0.30 14.31
N ARG A 74 7.74 -0.48 13.90
CA ARG A 74 8.76 -1.01 14.81
C ARG A 74 9.58 0.10 15.49
N LYS A 75 9.92 1.17 14.77
CA LYS A 75 10.62 2.33 15.35
C LYS A 75 9.77 3.02 16.42
N LEU A 76 8.47 3.18 16.18
CA LEU A 76 7.56 3.78 17.16
C LEU A 76 7.44 2.90 18.40
N LEU A 77 7.23 1.59 18.23
CA LEU A 77 7.21 0.65 19.35
C LEU A 77 8.49 0.69 20.18
N ALA A 78 9.66 0.66 19.55
CA ALA A 78 10.94 0.71 20.25
C ALA A 78 11.12 2.03 21.03
N LYS A 79 10.77 3.17 20.42
CA LYS A 79 10.81 4.47 21.11
C LYS A 79 9.90 4.49 22.33
N THR A 80 8.67 3.99 22.19
CA THR A 80 7.73 3.91 23.31
C THR A 80 8.26 3.02 24.42
N ALA A 81 8.84 1.85 24.10
CA ALA A 81 9.40 0.94 25.08
C ALA A 81 10.60 1.54 25.85
N ILE A 82 11.45 2.31 25.16
CA ILE A 82 12.57 3.01 25.81
C ILE A 82 12.04 4.13 26.73
N SER A 83 11.13 4.97 26.23
CA SER A 83 10.53 6.04 27.05
C SER A 83 9.77 5.51 28.27
N SER A 84 9.24 4.29 28.23
CA SER A 84 8.61 3.65 29.40
C SER A 84 9.62 3.11 30.42
N LEU A 85 10.86 2.85 30.03
CA LEU A 85 11.91 2.43 30.95
C LEU A 85 12.49 3.62 31.72
N ASP A 86 12.51 4.80 31.07
CA ASP A 86 13.02 6.05 31.66
C ASP A 86 12.03 6.70 32.66
N HIS A 87 10.76 6.29 32.66
CA HIS A 87 9.73 6.80 33.59
C HIS A 87 9.26 5.68 34.53
N VAL A 88 9.69 5.72 35.81
CA VAL A 88 9.40 4.71 36.85
C VAL A 88 7.91 4.62 37.23
N ASP A 89 7.06 5.58 36.84
CA ASP A 89 5.64 5.57 37.20
C ASP A 89 4.74 5.05 36.09
N SER A 90 4.44 3.76 36.21
CA SER A 90 3.47 3.01 35.43
C SER A 90 2.05 3.58 35.62
N LYS A 91 1.60 4.43 34.70
CA LYS A 91 0.18 4.54 34.32
C LYS A 91 0.06 5.31 33.00
N ASN A 92 -0.82 4.82 32.13
CA ASN A 92 -1.13 5.32 30.77
C ASN A 92 -0.31 4.69 29.62
N MET A 93 0.20 3.47 29.82
CA MET A 93 0.89 2.68 28.78
C MET A 93 -0.07 2.00 27.81
N LYS A 94 -0.92 2.80 27.15
CA LYS A 94 -1.53 2.41 25.88
C LYS A 94 -1.24 3.55 24.92
N THR A 95 -0.06 3.52 24.30
CA THR A 95 -0.02 4.02 22.93
C THR A 95 -1.05 3.19 22.20
N ASP A 96 -2.20 3.81 21.93
CA ASP A 96 -3.26 3.16 21.18
C ASP A 96 -2.61 2.67 19.89
N VAL A 97 -2.56 1.35 19.70
CA VAL A 97 -1.89 0.72 18.56
C VAL A 97 -2.45 1.31 17.27
N LEU A 98 -3.73 1.72 17.29
CA LEU A 98 -4.38 2.51 16.25
C LEU A 98 -3.69 3.84 15.99
N LYS A 99 -3.33 4.62 17.01
CA LYS A 99 -2.64 5.91 16.83
C LYS A 99 -1.27 5.70 16.17
N ALA A 100 -0.48 4.74 16.64
CA ALA A 100 0.83 4.45 16.04
C ALA A 100 0.70 3.93 14.60
N TYR A 101 -0.32 3.12 14.32
CA TYR A 101 -0.64 2.65 12.98
C TYR A 101 -1.06 3.81 12.06
N ASN A 102 -1.99 4.65 12.50
CA ASN A 102 -2.51 5.80 11.75
C ASN A 102 -1.40 6.81 11.44
N ASP A 103 -0.55 7.12 12.41
CA ASP A 103 0.64 7.97 12.21
C ASP A 103 1.62 7.35 11.21
N GLY A 104 1.76 6.02 11.27
CA GLY A 104 2.57 5.23 10.36
C GLY A 104 2.07 5.31 8.92
N VAL A 105 0.78 5.10 8.73
CA VAL A 105 0.07 5.17 7.45
C VAL A 105 0.16 6.59 6.90
N ALA A 106 -0.20 7.62 7.67
CA ALA A 106 -0.14 9.02 7.23
C ALA A 106 1.25 9.38 6.69
N LYS A 107 2.33 8.99 7.39
CA LYS A 107 3.70 9.23 6.94
C LYS A 107 4.08 8.46 5.68
N CYS A 108 3.55 7.25 5.47
CA CYS A 108 3.85 6.45 4.28
C CYS A 108 3.13 6.96 3.01
N PHE A 109 1.99 7.65 3.16
CA PHE A 109 1.16 8.08 2.03
C PHE A 109 1.19 9.59 1.75
N THR A 110 1.75 10.44 2.64
CA THR A 110 1.86 11.91 2.45
C THR A 110 3.06 12.36 1.58
N GLY A 111 3.72 11.43 0.88
CA GLY A 111 4.38 11.73 -0.40
C GLY A 111 5.75 12.43 -0.38
N ASN A 112 6.27 12.91 0.76
CA ASN A 112 7.55 13.63 0.76
C ASN A 112 8.80 12.75 0.93
N ASP A 113 8.66 11.48 1.33
CA ASP A 113 9.81 10.62 1.57
C ASP A 113 10.19 9.83 0.31
N LYS A 114 11.13 10.39 -0.48
CA LYS A 114 11.67 9.81 -1.73
C LYS A 114 12.18 8.37 -1.56
N LYS A 115 12.44 7.91 -0.32
CA LYS A 115 12.84 6.53 -0.02
C LYS A 115 11.73 5.51 -0.28
N LEU A 116 10.46 5.91 -0.09
CA LEU A 116 9.28 5.05 -0.27
C LEU A 116 9.00 4.72 -1.74
N LEU A 117 9.39 5.62 -2.65
CA LEU A 117 9.17 5.48 -4.09
C LEU A 117 10.32 4.74 -4.81
N ARG A 118 11.41 4.41 -4.11
CA ARG A 118 12.58 3.75 -4.73
C ARG A 118 12.23 2.39 -5.38
N PRO A 119 11.41 1.52 -4.77
CA PRO A 119 11.04 0.25 -5.40
C PRO A 119 10.22 0.42 -6.68
N TRP A 120 9.42 1.49 -6.78
CA TRP A 120 8.64 1.81 -7.97
C TRP A 120 9.53 2.23 -9.16
N ARG A 121 10.74 2.74 -8.92
CA ARG A 121 11.69 3.10 -9.99
C ARG A 121 12.19 1.89 -10.80
N ILE A 122 12.24 0.71 -10.19
CA ILE A 122 12.67 -0.53 -10.85
C ILE A 122 11.65 -0.90 -11.95
N PHE A 123 10.36 -0.73 -11.65
CA PHE A 123 9.26 -1.03 -12.57
C PHE A 123 9.10 0.00 -13.70
N SER A 124 9.58 1.23 -13.51
CA SER A 124 9.61 2.26 -14.57
C SER A 124 10.81 2.15 -15.52
N SER A 125 11.76 1.26 -15.26
CA SER A 125 12.86 1.01 -16.19
C SER A 125 12.36 0.17 -17.37
N ARG A 126 12.75 0.52 -18.61
CA ARG A 126 12.26 -0.09 -19.87
C ARG A 126 12.43 -1.61 -19.99
N ARG A 127 13.02 -2.28 -18.99
CA ARG A 127 13.34 -3.70 -18.98
C ARG A 127 12.16 -4.60 -18.56
N CYS A 128 11.09 -4.05 -17.96
CA CYS A 128 9.90 -4.82 -17.54
C CYS A 128 8.64 -4.53 -18.37
N GLN A 129 8.72 -3.74 -19.46
CA GLN A 129 7.56 -3.43 -20.32
C GLN A 129 7.41 -4.37 -21.53
N SER A 130 8.33 -5.31 -21.70
CA SER A 130 8.25 -6.35 -22.74
C SER A 130 7.82 -7.66 -22.08
N HIS A 131 6.52 -7.92 -22.04
CA HIS A 131 5.85 -9.21 -22.20
C HIS A 131 4.33 -9.06 -21.96
#